data_AF-A0A327JZI6-F1
#
_entry.id   AF-A0A327JZI6-F1
#
_cell.length_a   1.000
_cell.length_b   1.000
_cell.length_c   1.000
_cell.angle_alpha   90.00
_cell.angle_beta   90.00
_cell.angle_gamma   90.00
#
_symmetry.space_group_name_H-M   'P 1'
#
loop_
_entity.id
_entity.type
_entity.pdbx_description
1 polymer ?
#
loop_
_entity_poly.entity_id
_entity_poly.type
_entity_poly.pdbx_seq_one_letter_code
_entity_poly.pdbx_strand_id
1 'polypeptide(L)'
;SGQALGPILAQEYGKDRKAYHLTADYTWGWTQEESIKDATEKLGWETVQTVRTPLGAGDFSQYLTPVLNSGADVLILNHYG
;
A
#
# COMPACT_ATOMS: atom_id res chain seq x y z
N SER A 1 4.87 12.72 -2.57
CA SER A 1 4.63 12.26 -1.18
C SER A 1 3.19 11.76 -1.06
N GLY A 2 2.93 10.80 -0.18
CA GLY A 2 1.57 10.23 0.01
C GLY A 2 0.52 11.27 0.45
N GLN A 3 0.96 12.32 1.14
CA GLN A 3 0.07 13.41 1.60
C GLN A 3 -0.70 14.10 0.47
N ALA A 4 -0.10 14.24 -0.72
CA ALA A 4 -0.78 14.84 -1.87
C ALA A 4 -1.88 13.93 -2.44
N LEU A 5 -1.77 12.61 -2.25
CA LEU A 5 -2.76 11.65 -2.72
C LEU A 5 -3.95 11.54 -1.76
N GLY A 6 -3.78 11.90 -0.49
CA GLY A 6 -4.80 11.69 0.55
C GLY A 6 -6.18 12.26 0.21
N PRO A 7 -6.31 13.54 -0.17
CA PRO A 7 -7.61 14.12 -0.55
C PRO A 7 -8.27 13.42 -1.75
N ILE A 8 -7.46 13.01 -2.73
CA ILE A 8 -7.95 12.31 -3.94
C ILE A 8 -8.44 10.92 -3.56
N LEU A 9 -7.69 10.17 -2.75
CA LEU A 9 -8.08 8.84 -2.27
C LEU A 9 -9.38 8.88 -1.48
N ALA A 10 -9.56 9.90 -0.63
CA ALA A 10 -10.80 10.07 0.11
C ALA A 10 -12.00 10.41 -0.80
N GLN A 11 -11.78 11.16 -1.87
CA GLN A 11 -12.82 11.49 -2.85
C GLN A 11 -13.24 10.28 -3.68
N GLU A 12 -12.27 9.51 -4.18
CA GLU A 12 -12.53 8.39 -5.09
C GLU A 12 -12.97 7.12 -4.35
N TYR A 13 -12.38 6.85 -3.18
CA TYR A 13 -12.56 5.58 -2.47
C TYR A 13 -13.17 5.77 -1.08
N GLY A 14 -13.43 6.99 -0.60
CA GLY A 14 -13.96 7.20 0.75
C GLY A 14 -12.91 7.05 1.85
N LYS A 15 -13.37 7.03 3.10
CA LYS A 15 -12.51 7.15 4.30
C LYS A 15 -12.44 5.89 5.18
N ASP A 16 -13.28 4.91 4.90
CA ASP A 16 -13.34 3.64 5.63
C ASP A 16 -12.84 2.54 4.71
N ARG A 17 -11.51 2.40 4.63
CA ARG A 17 -10.86 1.45 3.72
C ARG A 17 -9.72 0.73 4.42
N LYS A 18 -9.55 -0.52 4.02
CA LYS A 18 -8.49 -1.43 4.45
C LYS A 18 -7.43 -1.54 3.36
N ALA A 19 -6.21 -1.09 3.65
CA ALA A 19 -5.09 -1.10 2.73
C ALA A 19 -4.17 -2.30 2.98
N TYR A 20 -3.74 -2.94 1.90
CA TYR A 20 -2.67 -3.94 1.88
C TYR A 20 -1.50 -3.40 1.07
N HIS A 21 -0.28 -3.53 1.59
CA HIS A 21 0.92 -3.01 0.94
C HIS A 21 1.80 -4.15 0.46
N LEU A 22 2.14 -4.16 -0.83
CA LEU A 22 3.31 -4.85 -1.35
C LEU A 22 4.40 -3.81 -1.57
N THR A 23 5.57 -4.04 -0.99
CA THR A 23 6.64 -3.04 -1.01
C THR A 23 7.94 -3.67 -1.45
N ALA A 24 8.65 -3.02 -2.38
CA ALA A 24 9.99 -3.44 -2.77
C ALA A 24 10.93 -3.36 -1.55
N ASP A 25 11.72 -4.41 -1.34
CA ASP A 25 12.55 -4.56 -0.14
C ASP A 25 13.88 -3.81 -0.24
N TYR A 26 13.77 -2.49 -0.26
CA TYR A 26 14.90 -1.55 -0.26
C TYR A 26 14.46 -0.20 0.29
N THR A 27 15.44 0.65 0.63
CA THR A 27 15.23 1.91 1.36
C THR A 27 14.13 2.79 0.78
N TRP A 28 14.05 2.95 -0.55
CA TRP A 28 13.03 3.79 -1.19
C TRP A 28 11.63 3.19 -1.12
N GLY A 29 11.50 1.86 -1.22
CA GLY A 29 10.22 1.20 -1.02
C GLY A 29 9.69 1.44 0.39
N TRP A 30 10.56 1.34 1.40
CA TRP A 30 10.19 1.54 2.81
C TRP A 30 9.72 2.98 3.10
N THR A 31 10.45 3.99 2.62
CA THR A 31 10.06 5.40 2.82
C THR A 31 8.77 5.74 2.07
N GLN A 32 8.57 5.14 0.89
CA GLN A 32 7.35 5.34 0.12
C GLN A 32 6.13 4.74 0.83
N GLU A 33 6.27 3.53 1.39
CA GLU A 33 5.25 2.90 2.21
C GLU A 33 4.91 3.74 3.44
N GLU A 34 5.91 4.16 4.22
CA GLU A 34 5.71 5.00 5.40
C GLU A 34 4.93 6.27 5.02
N SER A 35 5.33 6.93 3.94
CA SER A 35 4.66 8.14 3.46
C SER A 35 3.20 7.92 3.04
N ILE A 36 2.87 6.78 2.43
CA ILE A 36 1.51 6.47 2.00
C ILE A 36 0.67 6.04 3.19
N LYS A 37 1.20 5.16 4.04
CA LYS A 37 0.55 4.70 5.26
C LYS A 37 0.14 5.88 6.14
N ASP A 38 1.08 6.79 6.42
CA ASP A 38 0.81 8.00 7.19
C ASP A 38 -0.30 8.85 6.57
N ALA A 39 -0.35 8.93 5.25
CA ALA A 39 -1.35 9.73 4.54
C ALA A 39 -2.72 9.06 4.59
N THR A 40 -2.82 7.76 4.36
CA THR A 40 -4.08 7.02 4.36
C THR A 40 -4.65 6.85 5.76
N GLU A 41 -3.81 6.59 6.78
CA GLU A 41 -4.27 6.46 8.17
C GLU A 41 -4.79 7.79 8.71
N LYS A 42 -4.22 8.94 8.29
CA LYS A 42 -4.79 10.27 8.59
C LYS A 42 -6.18 10.50 7.99
N LEU A 43 -6.57 9.74 6.96
CA LEU A 43 -7.93 9.78 6.40
C LEU A 43 -8.90 8.89 7.18
N GLY A 44 -8.41 8.01 8.05
CA GLY A 44 -9.19 6.99 8.75
C GLY A 44 -9.08 5.59 8.14
N TRP A 45 -8.21 5.37 7.15
CA TRP A 45 -7.97 4.03 6.59
C TRP A 45 -7.20 3.15 7.58
N GLU A 46 -7.39 1.85 7.50
CA GLU A 46 -6.68 0.82 8.27
C GLU A 46 -5.63 0.13 7.39
N THR A 47 -4.42 -0.06 7.91
CA THR A 47 -3.41 -0.91 7.25
C THR A 47 -3.55 -2.35 7.74
N VAL A 48 -4.00 -3.26 6.86
CA VAL A 48 -4.19 -4.68 7.20
C VAL A 48 -2.85 -5.40 7.30
N GLN A 49 -2.00 -5.21 6.30
CA GLN A 49 -0.70 -5.85 6.26
C GLN A 49 0.24 -5.13 5.30
N THR A 50 1.52 -5.24 5.61
CA THR A 50 2.63 -4.87 4.75
C THR A 50 3.48 -6.10 4.47
N VAL A 51 3.76 -6.37 3.20
CA VAL A 51 4.65 -7.46 2.77
C VAL A 51 5.80 -6.90 1.94
N ARG A 52 7.01 -7.37 2.28
CA ARG A 52 8.23 -7.09 1.52
C ARG A 52 8.34 -8.07 0.36
N THR A 53 8.69 -7.53 -0.80
CA THR A 53 8.93 -8.27 -2.04
C THR A 53 10.33 -7.98 -2.56
N PRO A 54 11.05 -8.95 -3.15
CA PRO A 54 12.39 -8.72 -3.67
C PRO A 54 12.44 -7.56 -4.68
N LEU A 55 13.47 -6.73 -4.59
CA LEU A 55 13.72 -5.68 -5.58
C LEU A 55 13.97 -6.32 -6.96
N GLY A 56 13.31 -5.81 -8.00
CA GLY A 56 13.45 -6.31 -9.37
C GLY A 56 12.77 -7.65 -9.65
N ALA A 57 11.87 -8.11 -8.76
CA ALA A 57 11.06 -9.30 -9.04
C ALA A 57 10.23 -9.12 -10.34
N GLY A 58 10.26 -10.14 -11.21
CA GLY A 58 9.48 -10.17 -12.46
C GLY A 58 8.13 -10.87 -12.33
N ASP A 59 7.86 -11.54 -11.21
CA ASP A 59 6.60 -12.25 -10.95
C ASP A 59 6.17 -12.03 -9.48
N PHE A 60 4.93 -11.57 -9.31
CA PHE A 60 4.32 -11.29 -8.01
C PHE A 60 3.17 -12.23 -7.65
N SER A 61 2.89 -13.26 -8.45
CA SER A 61 1.70 -14.13 -8.34
C SER A 61 1.54 -14.74 -6.93
N GLN A 62 2.64 -15.15 -6.31
CA GLN A 62 2.64 -15.71 -4.95
C GLN A 62 2.20 -14.70 -3.87
N TYR A 63 2.41 -13.41 -4.10
CA TYR A 63 2.04 -12.34 -3.17
C TYR A 63 0.60 -11.87 -3.35
N LEU A 64 -0.06 -12.19 -4.48
CA LEU A 64 -1.45 -11.79 -4.74
C LEU A 64 -2.47 -12.68 -4.01
N THR A 65 -2.17 -13.96 -3.83
CA THR A 65 -3.10 -14.90 -3.16
C THR A 65 -3.41 -14.48 -1.71
N PRO A 66 -2.44 -14.07 -0.88
CA PRO A 66 -2.72 -13.52 0.45
C PRO A 66 -3.57 -12.25 0.43
N VAL A 67 -3.40 -11.38 -0.58
CA VAL A 67 -4.18 -10.13 -0.70
C VAL A 67 -5.67 -10.45 -0.85
N LEU A 68 -6.04 -11.42 -1.69
CA LEU A 68 -7.43 -11.81 -1.91
C LEU A 68 -8.12 -12.32 -0.63
N ASN A 69 -7.36 -12.93 0.28
CA ASN A 69 -7.88 -13.46 1.55
C ASN A 69 -7.73 -12.48 2.73
N SER A 70 -7.12 -11.31 2.52
CA SER A 70 -6.81 -10.36 3.59
C SER A 70 -8.01 -9.51 4.02
N GLY A 71 -9.06 -9.45 3.20
CA GLY A 71 -10.19 -8.52 3.41
C GLY A 71 -9.81 -7.05 3.18
N ALA A 72 -8.70 -6.78 2.50
CA ALA A 72 -8.34 -5.44 2.07
C ALA A 72 -9.24 -4.95 0.92
N ASP A 73 -9.61 -3.68 0.97
CA ASP A 73 -10.35 -2.99 -0.09
C ASP A 73 -9.40 -2.46 -1.18
N VAL A 74 -8.15 -2.15 -0.79
CA VAL A 74 -7.16 -1.51 -1.65
C VAL A 74 -5.82 -2.24 -1.54
N LEU A 75 -5.23 -2.56 -2.69
CA LEU A 75 -3.85 -3.03 -2.81
C LEU A 75 -2.95 -1.86 -3.26
N ILE A 76 -1.92 -1.54 -2.48
CA ILE A 76 -0.95 -0.49 -2.75
C ILE A 76 0.40 -1.12 -3.09
N LEU A 77 0.96 -0.72 -4.24
CA LEU A 77 2.24 -1.20 -4.75
C LEU A 77 3.32 -0.12 -4.56
N ASN A 78 4.20 -0.32 -3.58
CA ASN A 78 5.31 0.58 -3.26
C ASN A 78 6.60 0.11 -3.95
N HIS A 79 6.57 0.10 -5.29
CA HIS A 79 7.65 -0.42 -6.15
C HIS A 79 8.29 0.64 -7.04
N TYR A 80 7.82 1.89 -6.97
CA TYR A 80 8.37 2.97 -7.77
C TYR A 80 9.71 3.47 -7.19
N GLY A 81 10.73 3.57 -8.06
CA GLY A 81 12.04 4.16 -7.81
C GLY A 81 13.05 3.72 -8.87
#